data_AF-A0AA35W4D7-F1
#
_entry.id   AF-A0AA35W4D7-F1
#
_cell.length_a   1.000
_cell.length_b   1.000
_cell.length_c   1.000
_cell.angle_alpha   90.00
_cell.angle_beta   90.00
_cell.angle_gamma   90.00
#
_symmetry.space_group_name_H-M   'P 1'
#
loop_
_entity.id
_entity.type
_entity.pdbx_description
1 polymer ?
#
loop_
_entity_poly.entity_id
_entity_poly.type
_entity_poly.pdbx_seq_one_letter_code
_entity_poly.pdbx_strand_id
1 'polypeptide(L)'
;METPTENLQDPYIGQRAIMQGGSETEEREEEGELTMESHGLIEELQLLRQEQVRLQEEVAEKNKLVRFQQLKIVDMRKALNRELRSQSSVDQFTPPPRLPHTFPAPPSVPFTMTTMLLRGKSPGPAPSGPITSCDDVNIQYLKHVIIKFLCSREDEATQLIRAVATLLNFTTQEEQFVKDYFDYKMSWFGSMPQPIYHPVRNT
;
A
#
# COMPACT_ATOMS: atom_id res chain seq x y z
N MET A 1 -88.27 58.37 -12.88
CA MET A 1 -87.62 59.46 -12.13
C MET A 1 -87.04 58.85 -10.88
N GLU A 2 -85.70 58.79 -10.84
CA GLU A 2 -84.79 58.71 -9.68
C GLU A 2 -85.29 58.01 -8.40
N THR A 3 -84.65 56.88 -8.06
CA THR A 3 -84.27 56.57 -6.68
C THR A 3 -82.83 56.06 -6.69
N PRO A 4 -81.85 56.77 -6.10
CA PRO A 4 -80.48 56.32 -6.03
C PRO A 4 -80.28 55.46 -4.79
N THR A 5 -79.99 54.16 -4.97
CA THR A 5 -79.45 53.34 -3.88
C THR A 5 -77.98 53.66 -3.70
N GLU A 6 -77.74 54.38 -2.62
CA GLU A 6 -76.47 54.68 -1.96
C GLU A 6 -75.53 53.46 -1.96
N ASN A 7 -74.57 53.46 -2.89
CA ASN A 7 -73.50 52.47 -2.93
C ASN A 7 -72.36 53.02 -2.06
N LEU A 8 -72.45 52.78 -0.76
CA LEU A 8 -71.42 53.14 0.21
C LEU A 8 -70.24 52.18 -0.01
N GLN A 9 -69.36 52.55 -0.93
CA GLN A 9 -68.11 51.83 -1.21
C GLN A 9 -67.22 51.95 0.03
N ASP A 10 -67.17 50.90 0.85
CA ASP A 10 -66.39 50.84 2.08
C ASP A 10 -64.88 50.92 1.74
N PRO A 11 -64.17 52.01 2.08
CA PRO A 11 -62.79 52.23 1.64
C PRO A 11 -61.79 51.30 2.33
N TYR A 12 -62.24 50.47 3.29
CA TYR A 12 -61.40 49.51 4.02
C TYR A 12 -61.27 48.14 3.35
N ILE A 13 -62.05 47.84 2.31
CA ILE A 13 -61.95 46.55 1.59
C ILE A 13 -60.60 46.43 0.87
N GLY A 14 -60.09 47.54 0.31
CA GLY A 14 -58.79 47.57 -0.36
C GLY A 14 -57.62 47.35 0.61
N GLN A 15 -57.63 48.02 1.77
CA GLN A 15 -56.53 47.92 2.73
C GLN A 15 -56.38 46.52 3.35
N ARG A 16 -57.48 45.79 3.54
CA ARG A 16 -57.47 44.42 4.07
C ARG A 16 -56.91 43.41 3.07
N ALA A 17 -57.22 43.58 1.78
CA ALA A 17 -56.72 42.74 0.70
C ALA A 17 -55.22 42.94 0.47
N ILE A 18 -54.69 44.17 0.63
CA ILE A 18 -53.27 44.47 0.44
C ILE A 18 -52.42 43.90 1.59
N MET A 19 -52.93 43.92 2.83
CA MET A 19 -52.24 43.36 4.00
C MET A 19 -52.26 41.83 4.05
N GLN A 20 -53.32 41.18 3.54
CA GLN A 20 -53.37 39.71 3.41
C GLN A 20 -52.61 39.21 2.18
N GLY A 21 -52.63 39.96 1.08
CA GLY A 21 -51.89 39.62 -0.14
C GLY A 21 -50.38 39.67 0.05
N GLY A 22 -49.85 40.57 0.90
CA GLY A 22 -48.42 40.66 1.19
C GLY A 22 -47.86 39.46 1.95
N SER A 23 -48.58 38.93 2.95
CA SER A 23 -48.15 37.75 3.72
C SER A 23 -48.24 36.46 2.91
N GLU A 24 -49.28 36.30 2.08
CA GLU A 24 -49.44 35.11 1.23
C GLU A 24 -48.44 35.08 0.06
N THR A 25 -47.94 36.24 -0.40
CA THR A 25 -46.91 36.30 -1.43
C THR A 25 -45.52 36.00 -0.90
N GLU A 26 -45.20 36.44 0.32
CA GLU A 26 -43.89 36.23 0.94
C GLU A 26 -43.71 34.77 1.39
N GLU A 27 -44.76 34.15 1.95
CA GLU A 27 -44.77 32.71 2.25
C GLU A 27 -44.64 31.84 0.98
N ARG A 28 -45.22 32.28 -0.14
CA ARG A 28 -45.15 31.56 -1.42
C ARG A 28 -43.78 31.69 -2.10
N GLU A 29 -43.06 32.78 -1.86
CA GLU A 29 -41.69 32.95 -2.35
C GLU A 29 -40.70 32.10 -1.54
N GLU A 30 -40.82 32.05 -0.20
CA GLU A 30 -40.02 31.15 0.64
C GLU A 30 -40.32 29.66 0.34
N GLU A 31 -41.58 29.27 0.12
CA GLU A 31 -41.93 27.92 -0.33
C GLU A 31 -41.34 27.60 -1.72
N GLY A 32 -41.32 28.58 -2.63
CA GLY A 32 -40.69 28.46 -3.94
C GLY A 32 -39.17 28.24 -3.86
N GLU A 33 -38.50 28.94 -2.97
CA GLU A 33 -37.05 28.81 -2.76
C GLU A 33 -36.70 27.47 -2.09
N LEU A 34 -37.45 27.07 -1.06
CA LEU A 34 -37.26 25.79 -0.37
C LEU A 34 -37.50 24.59 -1.30
N THR A 35 -38.46 24.69 -2.22
CA THR A 35 -38.73 23.63 -3.21
C THR A 35 -37.63 23.54 -4.27
N MET A 36 -37.04 24.66 -4.69
CA MET A 36 -35.88 24.66 -5.60
C MET A 36 -34.63 24.06 -4.95
N GLU A 37 -34.34 24.40 -3.68
CA GLU A 37 -33.24 23.79 -2.94
C GLU A 37 -33.43 22.28 -2.72
N SER A 38 -34.64 21.87 -2.35
CA SER A 38 -35.01 20.46 -2.22
C SER A 38 -34.84 19.70 -3.53
N HIS A 39 -35.22 20.30 -4.66
CA HIS A 39 -35.02 19.70 -5.97
C HIS A 39 -33.54 19.56 -6.34
N GLY A 40 -32.70 20.55 -6.01
CA GLY A 40 -31.26 20.48 -6.22
C GLY A 40 -30.59 19.36 -5.42
N LEU A 41 -30.98 19.19 -4.15
CA LEU A 41 -30.47 18.10 -3.31
C LEU A 41 -30.93 16.71 -3.82
N ILE A 42 -32.13 16.60 -4.38
CA ILE A 42 -32.63 15.37 -4.99
C ILE A 42 -31.79 15.00 -6.22
N GLU A 43 -31.45 15.98 -7.07
CA GLU A 43 -30.60 15.75 -8.24
C GLU A 43 -29.19 15.30 -7.84
N GLU A 44 -28.58 15.95 -6.84
CA GLU A 44 -27.27 15.56 -6.33
C GLU A 44 -27.28 14.12 -5.75
N LEU A 45 -28.32 13.76 -4.98
CA LEU A 45 -28.48 12.40 -4.47
C LEU A 45 -28.67 11.37 -5.60
N GLN A 46 -29.30 11.74 -6.71
CA GLN A 46 -29.44 10.88 -7.88
C GLN A 46 -28.09 10.67 -8.57
N LEU A 47 -27.29 11.73 -8.74
CA LEU A 47 -25.95 11.65 -9.32
C LEU A 47 -25.01 10.79 -8.46
N LEU A 48 -24.99 11.00 -7.14
CA LEU A 48 -24.19 10.17 -6.23
C LEU A 48 -24.59 8.70 -6.29
N ARG A 49 -25.90 8.42 -6.34
CA ARG A 49 -26.41 7.06 -6.48
C ARG A 49 -25.97 6.43 -7.80
N GLN A 50 -26.03 7.19 -8.90
CA GLN A 50 -25.59 6.73 -10.21
C GLN A 50 -24.09 6.41 -10.21
N GLU A 51 -23.26 7.27 -9.62
CA GLU A 51 -21.82 7.06 -9.52
C GLU A 51 -21.49 5.84 -8.64
N GLN A 52 -22.23 5.65 -7.55
CA GLN A 52 -22.09 4.45 -6.73
C GLN A 52 -22.35 3.17 -7.54
N VAL A 53 -23.42 3.14 -8.34
CA VAL A 53 -23.73 2.00 -9.22
C VAL A 53 -22.62 1.78 -10.24
N ARG A 54 -22.15 2.85 -10.90
CA ARG A 54 -21.06 2.78 -11.89
C ARG A 54 -19.79 2.20 -11.29
N LEU A 55 -19.38 2.69 -10.11
CA LEU A 55 -18.21 2.20 -9.40
C LEU A 55 -18.37 0.74 -8.95
N GLN A 56 -19.56 0.35 -8.50
CA GLN A 56 -19.85 -1.04 -8.15
C GLN A 56 -19.74 -1.97 -9.36
N GLU A 57 -20.23 -1.57 -10.52
CA GLU A 57 -20.11 -2.33 -11.77
C GLU A 57 -18.64 -2.47 -12.21
N GLU A 58 -17.87 -1.38 -12.15
CA GLU A 58 -16.45 -1.38 -12.51
C GLU A 58 -15.63 -2.32 -11.60
N VAL A 59 -15.93 -2.31 -10.29
CA VAL A 59 -15.32 -3.25 -9.33
C VAL A 59 -15.74 -4.69 -9.63
N ALA A 60 -17.01 -4.93 -9.97
CA ALA A 60 -17.50 -6.25 -10.32
C ALA A 60 -16.82 -6.80 -11.58
N GLU A 61 -16.62 -5.95 -12.60
CA GLU A 61 -15.92 -6.31 -13.83
C GLU A 61 -14.44 -6.62 -13.58
N LYS A 62 -13.73 -5.74 -12.84
CA LYS A 62 -12.33 -5.98 -12.47
C LYS A 62 -12.17 -7.28 -11.67
N ASN A 63 -13.10 -7.58 -10.76
CA ASN A 63 -13.10 -8.85 -10.04
C ASN A 63 -13.28 -10.07 -10.95
N LYS A 64 -14.12 -9.98 -12.00
CA LYS A 64 -14.25 -11.04 -13.00
C LYS A 64 -12.94 -11.25 -13.76
N LEU A 65 -12.27 -10.16 -14.17
CA LEU A 65 -10.99 -10.23 -14.87
C LEU A 65 -9.89 -10.85 -14.00
N VAL A 66 -9.82 -10.48 -12.71
CA VAL A 66 -8.88 -11.08 -11.75
C VAL A 66 -9.09 -12.59 -11.64
N ARG A 67 -10.35 -13.03 -11.50
CA ARG A 67 -10.67 -14.47 -11.44
C ARG A 67 -10.28 -15.19 -12.74
N PHE A 68 -10.55 -14.58 -13.89
CA PHE A 68 -10.17 -15.12 -15.19
C PHE A 68 -8.64 -15.26 -15.32
N GLN A 69 -7.87 -14.24 -14.92
CA GLN A 69 -6.42 -14.29 -14.95
C GLN A 69 -5.86 -15.34 -13.98
N GLN A 70 -6.42 -15.45 -12.77
CA GLN A 70 -6.03 -16.50 -11.81
C GLN A 70 -6.27 -17.90 -12.40
N LEU A 71 -7.42 -18.13 -13.05
CA LEU A 71 -7.72 -19.39 -13.72
C LEU A 71 -6.70 -19.69 -14.83
N LYS A 72 -6.38 -18.70 -15.67
CA LYS A 72 -5.38 -18.83 -16.74
C LYS A 72 -4.00 -19.20 -16.18
N ILE A 73 -3.58 -18.60 -15.06
CA ILE A 73 -2.32 -18.94 -14.38
C ILE A 73 -2.34 -20.40 -13.90
N VAL A 74 -3.45 -20.86 -13.31
CA VAL A 74 -3.61 -22.25 -12.88
C VAL A 74 -3.51 -23.22 -14.06
N ASP A 75 -4.15 -22.91 -15.18
CA ASP A 75 -4.12 -23.76 -16.37
C ASP A 75 -2.71 -23.79 -17.00
N MET A 76 -2.03 -22.66 -17.08
CA MET A 76 -0.64 -22.60 -17.54
C MET A 76 0.29 -23.41 -16.63
N ARG A 77 0.13 -23.33 -15.30
CA ARG A 77 0.89 -24.16 -14.35
C ARG A 77 0.66 -25.65 -14.57
N LYS A 78 -0.60 -26.06 -14.83
CA LYS A 78 -0.92 -27.46 -15.14
C LYS A 78 -0.26 -27.91 -16.45
N ALA A 79 -0.32 -27.07 -17.49
CA ALA A 79 0.31 -27.35 -18.77
C ALA A 79 1.83 -27.53 -18.63
N LEU A 80 2.51 -26.59 -17.96
CA LEU A 80 3.95 -26.64 -17.72
C LEU A 80 4.35 -27.86 -16.87
N ASN A 81 3.62 -28.16 -15.79
CA ASN A 81 3.92 -29.33 -14.96
C ASN A 81 3.70 -30.65 -15.71
N ARG A 82 2.72 -30.71 -16.61
CA ARG A 82 2.50 -31.87 -17.48
C ARG A 82 3.65 -32.02 -18.47
N GLU A 83 4.09 -30.93 -19.09
CA GLU A 83 5.20 -30.92 -20.05
C GLU A 83 6.53 -31.32 -19.40
N LEU A 84 6.83 -30.77 -18.22
CA LEU A 84 8.04 -31.09 -17.46
C LEU A 84 8.07 -32.56 -17.04
N ARG A 85 6.94 -33.12 -16.59
CA ARG A 85 6.84 -34.55 -16.28
C ARG A 85 7.00 -35.42 -17.52
N SER A 86 6.45 -35.00 -18.66
CA SER A 86 6.66 -35.74 -19.92
C SER A 86 8.10 -35.64 -20.45
N GLN A 87 8.83 -34.56 -20.19
CA GLN A 87 10.26 -34.45 -20.51
C GLN A 87 11.14 -35.31 -19.59
N SER A 88 10.77 -35.45 -18.31
CA SER A 88 11.51 -36.31 -17.36
C SER A 88 11.46 -37.82 -17.66
N SER A 89 10.66 -38.26 -18.64
CA SER A 89 10.54 -39.67 -19.04
C SER A 89 11.42 -40.06 -20.23
N VAL A 90 12.26 -39.18 -20.79
CA VAL A 90 13.10 -39.51 -21.97
C VAL A 90 14.59 -39.70 -21.65
N ASP A 91 15.07 -39.36 -20.45
CA ASP A 91 16.46 -39.67 -20.04
C ASP A 91 16.53 -40.98 -19.24
N GLN A 92 16.32 -42.09 -19.96
CA GLN A 92 16.67 -43.43 -19.49
C GLN A 92 18.13 -43.71 -19.86
N PHE A 93 19.09 -43.12 -19.14
CA PHE A 93 20.46 -43.62 -19.08
C PHE A 93 20.61 -44.53 -17.85
N THR A 94 20.70 -45.81 -18.18
CA THR A 94 21.09 -46.98 -17.40
C THR A 94 22.11 -46.73 -16.26
N PRO A 95 21.88 -47.27 -15.04
CA PRO A 95 22.91 -47.32 -14.00
C PRO A 95 23.88 -48.49 -14.26
N PRO A 96 25.21 -48.31 -14.18
CA PRO A 96 26.14 -49.43 -14.17
C PRO A 96 26.22 -50.07 -12.78
N PRO A 97 26.35 -51.40 -12.66
CA PRO A 97 26.46 -52.09 -11.37
C PRO A 97 27.87 -51.92 -10.80
N ARG A 98 28.02 -51.34 -9.60
CA ARG A 98 29.29 -51.33 -8.85
C ARG A 98 29.07 -51.59 -7.35
N LEU A 99 29.46 -52.80 -6.96
CA LEU A 99 30.06 -53.35 -5.73
C LEU A 99 29.93 -52.64 -4.36
N PRO A 100 29.88 -53.41 -3.25
CA PRO A 100 29.75 -52.89 -1.90
C PRO A 100 31.11 -52.40 -1.36
N HIS A 101 31.27 -51.09 -1.19
CA HIS A 101 32.34 -50.52 -0.37
C HIS A 101 31.77 -49.48 0.60
N THR A 102 31.79 -49.88 1.86
CA THR A 102 31.62 -49.12 3.10
C THR A 102 32.39 -47.80 3.08
N PHE A 103 31.74 -46.65 3.33
CA PHE A 103 32.29 -45.43 3.96
C PHE A 103 31.14 -44.43 4.25
N PRO A 104 31.27 -43.49 5.20
CA PRO A 104 30.27 -43.28 6.26
C PRO A 104 29.40 -42.04 6.03
N ALA A 105 28.30 -42.00 6.78
CA ALA A 105 27.31 -40.94 6.83
C ALA A 105 27.88 -39.54 7.10
N PRO A 106 27.27 -38.46 6.55
CA PRO A 106 27.60 -37.09 6.91
C PRO A 106 27.12 -36.76 8.34
N PRO A 107 27.90 -36.05 9.18
CA PRO A 107 27.47 -35.72 10.53
C PRO A 107 26.41 -34.60 10.52
N SER A 108 25.30 -34.90 11.18
CA SER A 108 24.32 -33.94 11.67
C SER A 108 24.99 -32.97 12.65
N VAL A 109 24.90 -31.66 12.40
CA VAL A 109 25.32 -30.62 13.35
C VAL A 109 24.15 -30.26 14.25
N PRO A 110 24.22 -30.49 15.58
CA PRO A 110 23.25 -29.93 16.50
C PRO A 110 23.57 -28.45 16.76
N PHE A 111 22.55 -27.59 16.64
CA PHE A 111 22.59 -26.21 17.10
C PHE A 111 22.66 -26.22 18.63
N THR A 112 23.83 -25.94 19.20
CA THR A 112 24.01 -25.73 20.64
C THR A 112 24.32 -24.26 20.90
N MET A 113 23.35 -23.56 21.48
CA MET A 113 23.55 -22.29 22.17
C MET A 113 24.49 -22.51 23.35
N THR A 114 25.67 -21.90 23.35
CA THR A 114 26.50 -21.79 24.56
C THR A 114 27.05 -20.37 24.64
N THR A 115 26.50 -19.65 25.61
CA THR A 115 27.02 -18.39 26.14
C THR A 115 28.42 -18.66 26.70
N MET A 116 29.44 -17.97 26.18
CA MET A 116 30.78 -17.97 26.76
C MET A 116 31.02 -16.61 27.40
N LEU A 117 30.66 -16.52 28.68
CA LEU A 117 31.21 -15.54 29.62
C LEU A 117 32.61 -16.02 30.03
N LEU A 118 33.68 -15.45 29.44
CA LEU A 118 35.00 -15.53 30.05
C LEU A 118 35.53 -14.14 30.41
N ARG A 119 35.40 -13.89 31.72
CA ARG A 119 35.93 -12.77 32.49
C ARG A 119 37.36 -13.10 32.94
N GLY A 120 38.32 -12.28 32.51
CA GLY A 120 39.56 -11.91 33.21
C GLY A 120 40.70 -12.93 33.25
N LYS A 121 41.97 -12.57 33.43
CA LYS A 121 42.69 -11.30 33.59
C LYS A 121 44.18 -11.71 33.61
N SER A 122 45.06 -11.10 32.80
CA SER A 122 46.52 -11.20 33.00
C SER A 122 47.15 -9.82 32.76
N PRO A 123 48.05 -9.33 33.64
CA PRO A 123 48.56 -7.97 33.59
C PRO A 123 49.88 -7.90 32.81
N GLY A 124 49.93 -7.04 31.78
CA GLY A 124 51.15 -6.68 31.07
C GLY A 124 51.06 -5.21 30.63
N PRO A 125 52.07 -4.36 30.91
CA PRO A 125 51.96 -2.91 30.73
C PRO A 125 52.43 -2.43 29.33
N ALA A 126 51.55 -1.64 28.69
CA ALA A 126 51.79 -0.51 27.75
C ALA A 126 52.45 -0.78 26.37
N PRO A 127 52.38 0.15 25.38
CA PRO A 127 51.43 1.25 25.13
C PRO A 127 50.84 1.24 23.68
N SER A 128 49.75 2.00 23.47
CA SER A 128 49.23 2.52 22.17
C SER A 128 48.90 1.54 21.03
N GLY A 129 47.60 1.23 20.87
CA GLY A 129 46.98 0.66 19.66
C GLY A 129 45.56 1.21 19.50
N PRO A 130 45.08 1.45 18.25
CA PRO A 130 43.96 2.34 17.96
C PRO A 130 42.62 1.78 18.43
N ILE A 131 41.68 2.69 18.66
CA ILE A 131 40.28 2.46 18.98
C ILE A 131 39.68 1.46 17.97
N THR A 132 39.50 0.19 18.34
CA THR A 132 38.87 -0.84 17.48
C THR A 132 37.54 -1.36 18.04
N SER A 133 36.96 -0.70 19.04
CA SER A 133 35.73 -1.18 19.70
C SER A 133 34.44 -0.55 19.19
N CYS A 134 34.49 0.54 18.41
CA CYS A 134 33.29 1.18 17.86
C CYS A 134 32.85 0.53 16.55
N ASP A 135 33.79 0.15 15.68
CA ASP A 135 33.48 -0.40 14.35
C ASP A 135 32.91 -1.82 14.44
N ASP A 136 33.38 -2.62 15.39
CA ASP A 136 32.95 -4.01 15.58
C ASP A 136 31.50 -4.09 16.13
N VAL A 137 31.19 -3.16 17.04
CA VAL A 137 29.84 -2.95 17.57
C VAL A 137 28.90 -2.46 16.45
N ASN A 138 29.38 -1.59 15.56
CA ASN A 138 28.63 -1.13 14.39
C ASN A 138 28.29 -2.28 13.42
N ILE A 139 29.22 -3.21 13.17
CA ILE A 139 28.98 -4.39 12.31
C ILE A 139 28.00 -5.36 12.96
N GLN A 140 28.11 -5.59 14.27
CA GLN A 140 27.17 -6.45 14.99
C GLN A 140 25.74 -5.88 14.96
N TYR A 141 25.59 -4.56 15.17
CA TYR A 141 24.30 -3.88 15.03
C TYR A 141 23.80 -3.89 13.59
N LEU A 142 24.66 -3.62 12.62
CA LEU A 142 24.32 -3.66 11.20
C LEU A 142 23.80 -5.03 10.79
N LYS A 143 24.46 -6.12 11.20
CA LYS A 143 23.97 -7.48 10.94
C LYS A 143 22.56 -7.67 11.48
N HIS A 144 22.30 -7.25 12.71
CA HIS A 144 20.97 -7.35 13.30
C HIS A 144 19.92 -6.51 12.55
N VAL A 145 20.25 -5.26 12.24
CA VAL A 145 19.37 -4.32 11.54
C VAL A 145 19.04 -4.81 10.13
N ILE A 146 20.01 -5.35 9.40
CA ILE A 146 19.79 -5.92 8.06
C ILE A 146 18.90 -7.17 8.14
N ILE A 147 19.16 -8.08 9.08
CA ILE A 147 18.32 -9.28 9.26
C ILE A 147 16.89 -8.88 9.62
N LYS A 148 16.73 -7.93 10.56
CA LYS A 148 15.41 -7.42 10.95
C LYS A 148 14.70 -6.77 9.75
N PHE A 149 15.41 -5.95 8.98
CA PHE A 149 14.88 -5.29 7.78
C PHE A 149 14.36 -6.30 6.75
N LEU A 150 15.10 -7.38 6.48
CA LEU A 150 14.71 -8.42 5.52
C LEU A 150 13.52 -9.29 6.00
N CYS A 151 13.28 -9.37 7.30
CA CYS A 151 12.21 -10.17 7.89
C CYS A 151 11.00 -9.33 8.41
N SER A 152 11.08 -8.00 8.35
CA SER A 152 10.08 -7.08 8.90
C SER A 152 8.87 -6.86 7.97
N ARG A 153 7.80 -6.31 8.57
CA ARG A 153 6.59 -5.81 7.87
C ARG A 153 6.80 -4.36 7.42
N GLU A 154 5.95 -3.86 6.51
CA GLU A 154 6.07 -2.55 5.85
C GLU A 154 6.35 -1.37 6.81
N ASP A 155 5.59 -1.28 7.90
CA ASP A 155 5.69 -0.20 8.89
C ASP A 155 7.06 -0.18 9.62
N GLU A 156 7.60 -1.36 9.91
CA GLU A 156 8.88 -1.52 10.59
C GLU A 156 10.05 -1.31 9.64
N ALA A 157 9.94 -1.85 8.42
CA ALA A 157 10.97 -1.76 7.40
C ALA A 157 11.29 -0.30 7.05
N THR A 158 10.27 0.56 6.98
CA THR A 158 10.43 2.00 6.73
C THR A 158 11.32 2.70 7.78
N GLN A 159 11.20 2.29 9.04
CA GLN A 159 12.06 2.84 10.12
C GLN A 159 13.47 2.27 10.05
N LEU A 160 13.60 1.00 9.66
CA LEU A 160 14.88 0.33 9.51
C LEU A 160 15.71 0.85 8.33
N ILE A 161 15.09 1.40 7.28
CA ILE A 161 15.81 2.07 6.18
C ILE A 161 16.69 3.21 6.73
N ARG A 162 16.19 4.02 7.67
CA ARG A 162 16.97 5.12 8.27
C ARG A 162 18.12 4.60 9.12
N ALA A 163 17.89 3.50 9.84
CA ALA A 163 18.94 2.84 10.61
C ALA A 163 20.04 2.30 9.70
N VAL A 164 19.66 1.63 8.60
CA VAL A 164 20.60 1.14 7.58
C VAL A 164 21.38 2.29 6.94
N ALA A 165 20.70 3.38 6.58
CA ALA A 165 21.33 4.58 6.02
C ALA A 165 22.39 5.18 6.95
N THR A 166 22.12 5.22 8.26
CA THR A 166 23.07 5.71 9.26
C THR A 166 24.24 4.75 9.45
N LEU A 167 23.99 3.44 9.52
CA LEU A 167 25.04 2.44 9.77
C LEU A 167 25.96 2.23 8.56
N LEU A 168 25.44 2.45 7.34
CA LEU A 168 26.17 2.32 6.07
C LEU A 168 26.62 3.67 5.47
N ASN A 169 26.35 4.79 6.15
CA ASN A 169 26.65 6.15 5.69
C ASN A 169 26.11 6.45 4.28
N PHE A 170 24.83 6.16 4.04
CA PHE A 170 24.17 6.53 2.79
C PHE A 170 24.07 8.04 2.66
N THR A 171 24.20 8.51 1.42
CA THR A 171 23.76 9.83 1.01
C THR A 171 22.23 9.91 1.02
N THR A 172 21.66 11.12 1.09
CA THR A 172 20.21 11.34 1.02
C THR A 172 19.59 10.73 -0.25
N GLN A 173 20.35 10.70 -1.35
CA GLN A 173 19.91 10.12 -2.62
C GLN A 173 19.86 8.60 -2.55
N GLU A 174 20.85 7.95 -1.94
CA GLU A 174 20.88 6.50 -1.76
C GLU A 174 19.76 6.02 -0.80
N GLU A 175 19.55 6.75 0.30
CA GLU A 175 18.43 6.46 1.22
C GLU A 175 17.08 6.58 0.52
N GLN A 176 16.87 7.65 -0.26
CA GLN A 176 15.64 7.86 -1.02
C GLN A 176 15.44 6.76 -2.06
N PHE A 177 16.50 6.35 -2.77
CA PHE A 177 16.41 5.26 -3.75
C PHE A 177 15.99 3.94 -3.10
N VAL A 178 16.57 3.59 -1.95
CA VAL A 178 16.20 2.37 -1.21
C VAL A 178 14.75 2.43 -0.74
N LYS A 179 14.30 3.61 -0.29
CA LYS A 179 12.90 3.85 0.07
C LYS A 179 11.96 3.66 -1.13
N ASP A 180 12.25 4.33 -2.24
CA ASP A 180 11.43 4.23 -3.46
C ASP A 180 11.38 2.80 -4.01
N TYR A 181 12.51 2.06 -3.93
CA TYR A 181 12.57 0.67 -4.35
C TYR A 181 11.75 -0.24 -3.43
N PHE A 182 11.83 -0.01 -2.12
CA PHE A 182 11.02 -0.73 -1.15
C PHE A 182 9.52 -0.49 -1.38
N ASP A 183 9.12 0.78 -1.54
CA ASP A 183 7.74 1.18 -1.81
C ASP A 183 7.24 0.59 -3.14
N TYR A 184 8.07 0.57 -4.19
CA TYR A 184 7.75 -0.09 -5.46
C TYR A 184 7.50 -1.60 -5.29
N LYS A 185 8.28 -2.28 -4.46
CA LYS A 185 8.11 -3.72 -4.20
C LYS A 185 6.85 -4.05 -3.40
N MET A 186 6.36 -3.11 -2.61
CA MET A 186 5.14 -3.26 -1.79
C MET A 186 3.88 -2.70 -2.48
N SER A 187 4.05 -1.79 -3.44
CA SER A 187 2.95 -1.25 -4.23
C SER A 187 2.49 -2.21 -5.33
N TRP A 188 1.16 -2.29 -5.53
CA TRP A 188 0.57 -2.98 -6.68
C TRP A 188 0.81 -2.21 -8.00
N PHE A 189 1.10 -0.91 -7.91
CA PHE A 189 1.28 -0.03 -9.06
C PHE A 189 2.56 0.80 -8.90
N GLY A 190 3.47 0.68 -9.86
CA GLY A 190 4.67 1.50 -9.89
C GLY A 190 5.60 1.09 -11.03
N SER A 191 6.48 2.00 -11.42
CA SER A 191 7.64 1.71 -12.26
C SER A 191 8.85 1.48 -11.36
N MET A 192 9.71 0.53 -11.74
CA MET A 192 10.95 0.26 -10.99
C MET A 192 11.84 1.51 -10.99
N PRO A 193 12.26 2.01 -9.82
CA PRO A 193 13.15 3.16 -9.75
C PRO A 193 14.49 2.82 -10.41
N GLN A 194 15.01 3.75 -11.21
CA GLN A 194 16.26 3.56 -11.94
C GLN A 194 17.45 3.86 -11.01
N PRO A 195 18.43 2.94 -10.89
CA PRO A 195 19.58 3.18 -10.04
C PRO A 195 20.46 4.27 -10.65
N ILE A 196 20.85 5.25 -9.84
CA ILE A 196 21.72 6.35 -10.23
C ILE A 196 23.17 5.85 -10.16
N TYR A 197 23.55 4.95 -11.07
CA TYR A 197 24.95 4.64 -11.29
C TYR A 197 25.52 5.67 -12.28
N HIS A 198 26.29 6.62 -11.77
CA HIS A 198 27.30 7.27 -12.60
C HIS A 198 28.43 6.25 -12.81
N PRO A 199 28.78 5.90 -14.06
CA PRO A 199 29.96 5.07 -14.28
C PRO A 199 31.17 5.81 -13.73
N VAL A 200 31.89 5.19 -12.80
CA VAL A 200 33.19 5.65 -12.34
C VAL A 200 34.07 5.73 -13.58
N ARG A 201 34.24 6.94 -14.13
CA ARG A 201 35.22 7.17 -15.18
C ARG A 201 36.58 7.05 -14.50
N ASN A 202 37.20 5.89 -14.65
CA ASN A 202 38.62 5.73 -14.36
C ASN A 202 39.37 6.71 -15.28
N THR A 203 39.80 7.83 -14.73
CA THR A 203 40.83 8.70 -15.31
C THR A 203 42.19 8.25 -14.82
#